data_AF-A0A2D9KXS3-F1
#
_entry.id   AF-A0A2D9KXS3-F1
#
_cell.length_a   1.000
_cell.length_b   1.000
_cell.length_c   1.000
_cell.angle_alpha   90.00
_cell.angle_beta   90.00
_cell.angle_gamma   90.00
#
_symmetry.space_group_name_H-M   'P 1'
#
loop_
_entity.id
_entity.type
_entity.pdbx_description
1 polymer ?
#
loop_
_entity_poly.entity_id
_entity_poly.type
_entity_poly.pdbx_seq_one_letter_code
_entity_poly.pdbx_strand_id
1 'polypeptide(L)'
;MNYLAAAALSFGVATMAKAEAVEHFEGKNAESLEEAVTNFKLYNQRLESLLKKDSMSADDVTKVHELTYTLENALAKINDELGKLTVTLEEVHLASEKYDADAVRDHGDAYMEVINTISKMGQ
;
A
#
# COMPACT_ATOMS: atom_id res chain seq x y z
N MET A 1 -70.66 -20.62 -20.20
CA MET A 1 -69.49 -19.99 -20.85
C MET A 1 -69.21 -18.71 -20.07
N ASN A 2 -68.31 -18.72 -19.08
CA ASN A 2 -66.85 -18.46 -19.20
C ASN A 2 -66.59 -17.13 -19.97
N TYR A 3 -65.76 -16.18 -19.52
CA TYR A 3 -64.46 -16.32 -18.87
C TYR A 3 -64.13 -15.16 -17.91
N LEU A 4 -63.27 -15.52 -16.95
CA LEU A 4 -62.59 -14.70 -15.94
C LEU A 4 -61.78 -13.54 -16.57
N ALA A 5 -61.84 -12.36 -15.95
CA ALA A 5 -60.91 -11.28 -16.23
C ALA A 5 -59.55 -11.60 -15.58
N ALA A 6 -58.53 -11.84 -16.41
CA ALA A 6 -57.17 -12.08 -15.96
C ALA A 6 -56.46 -10.74 -15.68
N ALA A 7 -56.10 -10.50 -14.42
CA ALA A 7 -55.16 -9.45 -14.06
C ALA A 7 -53.73 -9.98 -14.30
N ALA A 8 -53.05 -9.43 -15.30
CA ALA A 8 -51.64 -9.72 -15.54
C ALA A 8 -50.78 -8.87 -14.57
N LEU A 9 -50.36 -9.46 -13.45
CA LEU A 9 -49.24 -8.92 -12.67
C LEU A 9 -47.95 -9.20 -13.46
N SER A 10 -47.41 -8.18 -14.12
CA SER A 10 -46.04 -8.22 -14.64
C SER A 10 -45.07 -8.10 -13.47
N PHE A 11 -44.61 -9.25 -12.95
CA PHE A 11 -43.46 -9.31 -12.04
C PHE A 11 -42.20 -8.95 -12.84
N GLY A 12 -41.73 -7.71 -12.68
CA GLY A 12 -40.41 -7.32 -13.14
C GLY A 12 -39.37 -8.11 -12.36
N VAL A 13 -38.62 -8.98 -13.04
CA VAL A 13 -37.47 -9.65 -12.45
C VAL A 13 -36.40 -8.59 -12.20
N ALA A 14 -36.32 -8.09 -10.97
CA ALA A 14 -35.17 -7.34 -10.51
C ALA A 14 -34.00 -8.33 -10.41
N THR A 15 -33.11 -8.31 -11.40
CA THR A 15 -31.82 -9.00 -11.31
C THR A 15 -31.01 -8.32 -10.21
N MET A 16 -31.10 -8.84 -8.99
CA MET A 16 -30.16 -8.51 -7.92
C MET A 16 -28.79 -9.05 -8.36
N ALA A 17 -27.96 -8.19 -8.93
CA ALA A 17 -26.54 -8.47 -9.07
C ALA A 17 -26.01 -8.70 -7.65
N LYS A 18 -25.77 -9.97 -7.28
CA LYS A 18 -24.97 -10.29 -6.11
C LYS A 18 -23.62 -9.61 -6.35
N ALA A 19 -23.29 -8.62 -5.52
CA ALA A 19 -21.90 -8.22 -5.37
C ALA A 19 -21.15 -9.48 -4.92
N GLU A 20 -20.46 -10.14 -5.85
CA GLU A 20 -19.51 -11.18 -5.48
C GLU A 20 -18.55 -10.54 -4.48
N ALA A 21 -18.36 -11.21 -3.34
CA ALA A 21 -17.40 -10.73 -2.35
C ALA A 21 -16.06 -10.60 -3.07
N VAL A 22 -15.52 -9.38 -3.11
CA VAL A 22 -14.18 -9.14 -3.65
C VAL A 22 -13.23 -9.97 -2.78
N GLU A 23 -12.62 -10.98 -3.39
CA GLU A 23 -11.62 -11.81 -2.72
C GLU A 23 -10.40 -10.92 -2.46
N HIS A 24 -10.14 -10.58 -1.18
CA HIS A 24 -8.95 -9.81 -0.82
C HIS A 24 -7.72 -10.70 -1.02
N PHE A 25 -6.84 -10.32 -1.93
CA PHE A 25 -5.54 -10.99 -2.08
C PHE A 25 -4.64 -10.61 -0.90
N GLU A 26 -3.97 -11.57 -0.28
CA GLU A 26 -2.98 -11.29 0.75
C GLU A 26 -1.67 -10.83 0.11
N GLY A 27 -1.45 -9.51 0.07
CA GLY A 27 -0.20 -8.92 -0.35
C GLY A 27 0.98 -9.41 0.50
N LYS A 28 2.20 -9.40 -0.07
CA LYS A 28 3.39 -9.79 0.69
C LYS A 28 3.62 -8.81 1.84
N ASN A 29 3.67 -9.32 3.07
CA ASN A 29 4.00 -8.53 4.26
C ASN A 29 5.47 -8.06 4.27
N ALA A 30 5.76 -7.06 5.10
CA ALA A 30 7.10 -6.56 5.38
C ALA A 30 7.26 -6.35 6.89
N GLU A 31 8.14 -7.13 7.50
CA GLU A 31 8.36 -7.10 8.95
C GLU A 31 9.39 -6.02 9.35
N SER A 32 10.27 -5.63 8.41
CA SER A 32 11.28 -4.58 8.57
C SER A 32 11.16 -3.47 7.52
N LEU A 33 11.85 -2.35 7.76
CA LEU A 33 11.95 -1.26 6.79
C LEU A 33 12.68 -1.70 5.52
N GLU A 34 13.74 -2.51 5.64
CA GLU A 34 14.50 -3.05 4.51
C GLU A 34 13.62 -3.93 3.61
N GLU A 35 12.79 -4.78 4.22
CA GLU A 35 11.83 -5.60 3.49
C GLU A 35 10.77 -4.74 2.82
N ALA A 36 10.27 -3.71 3.50
CA ALA A 36 9.27 -2.80 2.97
C ALA A 36 9.82 -2.01 1.77
N VAL A 37 11.02 -1.45 1.87
CA VAL A 37 11.72 -0.76 0.77
C VAL A 37 11.98 -1.71 -0.40
N THR A 38 12.39 -2.96 -0.12
CA THR A 38 12.62 -3.98 -1.15
C THR A 38 11.32 -4.34 -1.88
N ASN A 39 10.25 -4.59 -1.14
CA ASN A 39 8.92 -4.89 -1.70
C ASN A 39 8.41 -3.68 -2.51
N PHE A 40 8.50 -2.47 -1.95
CA PHE A 40 8.09 -1.23 -2.61
C PHE A 40 8.79 -1.07 -3.97
N LYS A 41 10.11 -1.23 -4.01
CA LYS A 41 10.90 -1.11 -5.26
C LYS A 41 10.48 -2.17 -6.29
N LEU A 42 10.52 -3.45 -5.90
CA LEU A 42 10.28 -4.55 -6.83
C LEU A 42 8.86 -4.53 -7.41
N TYR A 43 7.86 -4.19 -6.59
CA TYR A 43 6.48 -4.19 -7.02
C TYR A 43 6.13 -2.92 -7.81
N ASN A 44 6.76 -1.78 -7.55
CA ASN A 44 6.63 -0.61 -8.42
C ASN A 44 7.23 -0.84 -9.81
N GLN A 45 8.35 -1.56 -9.93
CA GLN A 45 8.89 -1.93 -11.24
C GLN A 45 7.92 -2.81 -12.06
N ARG A 46 7.21 -3.72 -11.38
CA ARG A 46 6.17 -4.56 -12.01
C ARG A 46 4.96 -3.73 -12.42
N LEU A 47 4.50 -2.85 -11.53
CA LEU A 47 3.39 -1.93 -11.80
C LEU A 47 3.72 -1.04 -13.00
N GLU A 48 4.91 -0.42 -13.02
CA GLU A 48 5.38 0.42 -14.12
C GLU A 48 5.39 -0.34 -15.46
N SER A 49 5.82 -1.61 -15.44
CA SER A 49 5.82 -2.46 -16.63
C SER A 49 4.41 -2.70 -17.19
N LEU A 50 3.41 -2.86 -16.32
CA LEU A 50 2.00 -2.99 -16.73
C LEU A 50 1.45 -1.67 -17.27
N LEU A 51 1.78 -0.55 -16.62
CA LEU A 51 1.33 0.78 -17.01
C LEU A 51 1.89 1.27 -18.35
N LYS A 52 3.04 0.73 -18.79
CA LYS A 52 3.66 1.04 -20.09
C LYS A 52 3.01 0.35 -21.28
N LYS A 53 2.03 -0.53 -21.07
CA LYS A 53 1.33 -1.20 -22.18
C LYS A 53 0.41 -0.23 -22.90
N ASP A 54 0.36 -0.30 -24.22
CA ASP A 54 -0.54 0.53 -25.05
C ASP A 54 -2.03 0.27 -24.75
N SER A 55 -2.36 -0.92 -24.24
CA SER A 55 -3.69 -1.29 -23.76
C SER A 55 -3.59 -2.31 -22.62
N MET A 56 -4.58 -2.31 -21.73
CA MET A 56 -4.68 -3.27 -20.62
C MET A 56 -5.78 -4.29 -20.88
N SER A 57 -5.45 -5.57 -20.75
CA SER A 57 -6.46 -6.63 -20.69
C SER A 57 -7.12 -6.70 -19.30
N ALA A 58 -8.20 -7.46 -19.16
CA ALA A 58 -8.78 -7.75 -17.84
C ALA A 58 -7.75 -8.36 -16.88
N ASP A 59 -6.93 -9.31 -17.37
CA ASP A 59 -5.85 -9.92 -16.58
C ASP A 59 -4.80 -8.90 -16.13
N ASP A 60 -4.52 -7.87 -16.92
CA ASP A 60 -3.58 -6.82 -16.53
C ASP A 60 -4.15 -5.96 -15.40
N VAL A 61 -5.45 -5.66 -15.43
CA VAL A 61 -6.14 -4.95 -14.34
C VAL A 61 -6.14 -5.79 -13.06
N THR A 62 -6.39 -7.11 -13.16
CA THR A 62 -6.30 -8.03 -12.01
C THR A 62 -4.89 -8.07 -11.44
N LYS A 63 -3.84 -8.13 -12.27
CA LYS A 63 -2.45 -8.08 -11.78
C LYS A 63 -2.13 -6.77 -11.09
N VAL A 64 -2.62 -5.64 -11.60
CA VAL A 64 -2.45 -4.35 -10.89
C VAL A 64 -3.09 -4.43 -9.50
N HIS A 65 -4.31 -4.96 -9.41
CA HIS A 65 -5.01 -5.14 -8.14
C HIS A 65 -4.21 -6.01 -7.14
N GLU A 66 -3.69 -7.16 -7.58
CA GLU A 66 -2.85 -8.03 -6.74
C GLU A 66 -1.55 -7.36 -6.29
N LEU A 67 -0.87 -6.66 -7.22
CA LEU A 67 0.36 -5.92 -6.91
C LEU A 67 0.10 -4.82 -5.87
N THR A 68 -1.06 -4.16 -5.93
CA THR A 68 -1.39 -3.06 -5.01
C THR A 68 -1.47 -3.50 -3.56
N TYR A 69 -1.91 -4.72 -3.23
CA TYR A 69 -1.88 -5.18 -1.83
C TYR A 69 -0.46 -5.25 -1.24
N THR A 70 0.51 -5.72 -2.04
CA THR A 70 1.91 -5.75 -1.57
C THR A 70 2.48 -4.33 -1.43
N LEU A 71 2.12 -3.43 -2.35
CA LEU A 71 2.52 -2.03 -2.28
C LEU A 71 1.90 -1.32 -1.07
N GLU A 72 0.64 -1.61 -0.75
CA GLU A 72 -0.04 -1.08 0.44
C GLU A 72 0.65 -1.54 1.73
N ASN A 73 0.97 -2.84 1.85
CA ASN A 73 1.70 -3.37 3.00
C ASN A 73 3.09 -2.72 3.15
N ALA A 74 3.81 -2.56 2.04
CA ALA A 74 5.10 -1.89 2.05
C ALA A 74 5.00 -0.41 2.46
N LEU A 75 4.02 0.32 1.91
CA LEU A 75 3.77 1.73 2.25
C LEU A 75 3.36 1.90 3.71
N ALA A 76 2.52 1.01 4.24
CA ALA A 76 2.12 1.03 5.64
C ALA A 76 3.34 0.92 6.58
N LYS A 77 4.24 -0.03 6.31
CA LYS A 77 5.47 -0.20 7.08
C LYS A 77 6.42 0.99 6.92
N ILE A 78 6.62 1.49 5.70
CA ILE A 78 7.45 2.69 5.47
C ILE A 78 6.91 3.90 6.24
N ASN A 79 5.58 4.11 6.23
CA ASN A 79 4.96 5.22 6.95
C ASN A 79 5.12 5.09 8.47
N ASP A 80 4.97 3.89 9.02
CA ASP A 80 5.19 3.63 10.45
C ASP A 80 6.65 3.95 10.86
N GLU A 81 7.63 3.47 10.07
CA GLU A 81 9.04 3.71 10.34
C GLU A 81 9.45 5.18 10.15
N LEU A 82 8.89 5.88 9.17
CA LEU A 82 9.08 7.32 8.99
C LEU A 82 8.46 8.15 10.13
N GLY A 83 7.34 7.68 10.67
CA GLY A 83 6.74 8.26 11.88
C GLY A 83 7.70 8.19 13.07
N LYS A 84 8.34 7.03 13.29
CA LYS A 84 9.37 6.85 14.32
C LYS A 84 10.61 7.70 14.04
N LEU A 85 11.04 7.78 12.77
CA LEU A 85 12.21 8.57 12.37
C LEU A 85 12.05 10.07 12.69
N THR A 86 10.83 10.59 12.58
CA THR A 86 10.51 11.98 12.94
C THR A 86 10.80 12.24 14.43
N VAL A 87 10.48 11.27 15.30
CA VAL A 87 10.81 11.34 16.73
C VAL A 87 12.32 11.30 16.95
N THR A 88 13.03 10.40 16.28
CA THR A 88 14.50 10.32 16.39
C THR A 88 15.18 11.62 15.94
N LEU A 89 14.69 12.26 14.88
CA LEU A 89 15.22 13.56 14.43
C LEU A 89 14.95 14.67 15.45
N GLU A 90 13.79 14.66 16.09
CA GLU A 90 13.48 15.59 17.18
C GLU A 90 14.42 15.38 18.38
N GLU A 91 14.80 14.15 18.71
CA GLU A 91 15.79 13.88 19.76
C GLU A 91 17.17 14.50 19.43
N VAL A 92 17.60 14.44 18.17
CA VAL A 92 18.81 15.15 17.71
C VAL A 92 18.66 16.66 17.93
N HIS A 93 17.51 17.22 17.54
CA HIS A 93 17.22 18.64 17.73
C HIS A 93 17.29 19.04 19.20
N LEU A 94 16.57 18.35 20.09
CA LEU A 94 16.54 18.64 21.52
C LEU A 94 17.89 18.44 22.22
N ALA A 95 18.68 17.44 21.80
CA ALA A 95 20.05 17.27 22.30
C ALA A 95 20.94 18.45 21.90
N SER A 96 20.78 18.96 20.68
CA SER A 96 21.53 20.12 20.19
C SER A 96 21.21 21.40 20.96
N GLU A 97 19.94 21.61 21.34
CA GLU A 97 19.52 22.75 22.17
C GLU A 97 20.12 22.72 23.58
N LYS A 98 20.40 21.51 24.08
CA LYS A 98 21.04 21.28 25.39
C LYS A 98 22.57 21.32 25.33
N TYR A 99 23.15 21.48 24.15
CA TYR A 99 24.59 21.34 23.91
C TYR A 99 25.14 19.97 24.33
N ASP A 100 24.33 18.92 24.25
CA ASP A 100 24.72 17.55 24.56
C ASP A 100 25.30 16.86 23.32
N ALA A 101 26.62 16.97 23.14
CA ALA A 101 27.30 16.50 21.94
C ALA A 101 27.24 14.98 21.76
N ASP A 102 27.25 14.22 22.86
CA ASP A 102 27.20 12.76 22.80
C ASP A 102 25.79 12.31 22.37
N ALA A 103 24.74 12.88 22.97
CA ALA A 103 23.36 12.59 22.57
C ALA A 103 23.06 13.01 21.13
N VAL A 104 23.58 14.17 20.67
CA VAL A 104 23.46 14.58 19.25
C VAL A 104 24.03 13.52 18.33
N ARG A 105 25.19 12.95 18.69
CA ARG A 105 25.84 11.91 17.88
C ARG A 105 25.03 10.62 17.88
N ASP A 106 24.60 10.16 19.05
CA ASP A 106 23.89 8.88 19.19
C ASP A 106 22.56 8.89 18.43
N HIS A 107 21.72 9.92 18.64
CA HIS A 107 20.46 10.05 17.91
C HIS A 107 20.68 10.32 16.42
N GLY A 108 21.76 11.04 16.08
CA GLY A 108 22.12 11.34 14.69
C GLY A 108 22.53 10.09 13.91
N ASP A 109 23.34 9.22 14.51
CA ASP A 109 23.75 7.95 13.91
C ASP A 109 22.53 7.03 13.70
N ALA A 110 21.62 6.96 14.68
CA ALA A 110 20.36 6.21 14.56
C ALA A 110 19.46 6.77 13.43
N TYR A 111 19.34 8.09 13.32
CA TYR A 111 18.61 8.73 12.22
C TYR A 111 19.22 8.37 10.86
N MET A 112 20.55 8.43 10.74
CA MET A 112 21.25 8.15 9.49
C MET A 112 21.15 6.69 9.05
N GLU A 113 21.07 5.74 9.97
CA GLU A 113 20.84 4.32 9.64
C GLU A 113 19.55 4.13 8.84
N VAL A 114 18.45 4.72 9.32
CA VAL A 114 17.14 4.66 8.65
C VAL A 114 17.18 5.36 7.29
N ILE A 115 17.81 6.54 7.20
CA ILE A 115 17.99 7.27 5.93
C ILE A 115 18.76 6.45 4.90
N ASN A 116 19.79 5.70 5.32
CA ASN A 116 20.54 4.83 4.43
C ASN A 116 19.68 3.70 3.87
N THR A 117 18.73 3.17 4.64
CA THR A 117 17.76 2.19 4.13
C THR A 117 16.78 2.81 3.15
N ILE A 118 16.20 3.98 3.47
CA ILE A 118 15.23 4.68 2.58
C ILE A 118 15.88 5.13 1.27
N SER A 119 17.15 5.56 1.30
CA SER A 119 17.87 5.99 0.10
C SER A 119 17.99 4.90 -0.97
N LYS A 120 17.83 3.63 -0.59
CA LYS A 120 17.79 2.49 -1.53
C LYS A 120 16.51 2.42 -2.36
N MET A 121 15.48 3.20 -2.03
CA MET A 121 14.24 3.30 -2.82
C MET A 121 14.47 3.94 -4.20
N GLY A 122 15.41 4.89 -4.30
CA GLY A 122 15.71 5.63 -5.53
C GLY A 122 16.87 5.08 -6.37
N GLN A 123 17.59 4.08 -5.84
CA GLN A 123 18.57 3.26 -6.57
C GLN A 123 17.87 2.07 -7.20
#